data_AF-A0AAD3TJ97-F1
#
_entry.id   AF-A0AAD3TJ97-F1
#
_cell.length_a   1.000
_cell.length_b   1.000
_cell.length_c   1.000
_cell.angle_alpha   90.00
_cell.angle_beta   90.00
_cell.angle_gamma   90.00
#
_symmetry.space_group_name_H-M   'P 1'
#
loop_
_entity.id
_entity.type
_entity.pdbx_description
1 polymer ?
#
loop_
_entity_poly.entity_id
_entity_poly.type
_entity_poly.pdbx_seq_one_letter_code
_entity_poly.pdbx_strand_id
1 'polypeptide(L)'
;MPFSEFEHGEKGDALYAMELALSLEKLVNEKLLKLQSVAEENNDPQMQDFIESEFLAEQVEAIKKISEYVTQLRMVSQGHGVWHFDQMLLHEGEEAV
;
A
#
# COMPACT_ATOMS: atom_id res chain seq x y z
N MET A 1 23.82 -10.89 -0.36
CA MET A 1 23.10 -9.64 -0.65
C MET A 1 24.01 -8.48 -0.24
N PRO A 2 24.20 -7.45 -1.07
CA PRO A 2 24.85 -6.21 -0.63
C PRO A 2 24.02 -5.55 0.49
N PHE A 3 24.69 -4.88 1.43
CA PHE A 3 24.04 -4.14 2.51
C PHE A 3 23.24 -2.96 1.94
N SER A 4 21.95 -2.89 2.25
CA SER A 4 21.08 -1.78 1.85
C SER A 4 21.24 -0.63 2.83
N GLU A 5 21.29 0.62 2.34
CA GLU A 5 21.30 1.82 3.20
C GLU A 5 20.00 1.96 4.03
N PHE A 6 18.95 1.23 3.63
CA PHE A 6 17.63 1.22 4.28
C PHE A 6 17.41 0.01 5.20
N GLU A 7 18.49 -0.70 5.58
CA GLU A 7 18.38 -1.89 6.43
C GLU A 7 17.90 -1.52 7.84
N HIS A 8 16.65 -1.90 8.16
CA HIS A 8 16.09 -1.71 9.49
C HIS A 8 16.40 -2.93 10.36
N GLY A 9 17.36 -2.81 11.29
CA GLY A 9 17.93 -3.95 12.04
C GLY A 9 16.92 -4.91 12.70
N GLU A 10 15.77 -4.43 13.17
CA GLU A 10 14.75 -5.30 13.79
C GLU A 10 13.69 -5.86 12.82
N LYS A 11 13.39 -5.15 11.72
CA LYS A 11 12.27 -5.48 10.83
C LYS A 11 12.73 -6.08 9.51
N GLY A 12 13.96 -5.81 9.10
CA GLY A 12 14.43 -6.05 7.74
C GLY A 12 13.91 -4.97 6.79
N ASP A 13 14.49 -4.93 5.59
CA ASP A 13 14.16 -3.98 4.54
C ASP A 13 12.74 -4.16 3.99
N ALA A 14 12.34 -5.40 3.65
CA ALA A 14 11.05 -5.68 3.01
C ALA A 14 9.84 -5.34 3.89
N LEU A 15 9.86 -5.79 5.16
CA LEU A 15 8.78 -5.49 6.11
C LEU A 15 8.72 -3.98 6.40
N TYR A 16 9.87 -3.34 6.60
CA TYR A 16 9.92 -1.89 6.82
C TYR A 16 9.36 -1.11 5.63
N ALA A 17 9.75 -1.47 4.41
CA ALA A 17 9.26 -0.84 3.18
C ALA A 17 7.75 -1.00 3.01
N MET A 18 7.19 -2.19 3.27
CA MET A 18 5.75 -2.43 3.17
C MET A 18 4.94 -1.69 4.24
N GLU A 19 5.46 -1.55 5.46
CA GLU A 19 4.82 -0.72 6.50
C GLU A 19 4.84 0.77 6.16
N LEU A 20 5.94 1.23 5.55
CA LEU A 20 6.04 2.61 5.06
C LEU A 20 5.04 2.84 3.90
N ALA A 21 4.98 1.91 2.94
CA ALA A 21 4.00 1.95 1.85
C ALA A 21 2.56 2.01 2.40
N LEU A 22 2.22 1.15 3.36
CA LEU A 22 0.90 1.16 4.00
C LEU A 22 0.58 2.52 4.65
N SER A 23 1.57 3.14 5.27
CA SER A 23 1.42 4.45 5.91
C SER A 23 1.20 5.55 4.87
N LEU A 24 1.90 5.47 3.73
CA LEU A 24 1.72 6.39 2.60
C LEU A 24 0.33 6.22 1.96
N GLU A 25 -0.14 5.00 1.73
CA GLU A 25 -1.48 4.77 1.19
C GLU A 25 -2.58 5.30 2.12
N LYS A 26 -2.46 5.09 3.43
CA LYS A 26 -3.39 5.68 4.40
C LYS A 26 -3.37 7.20 4.37
N LEU A 27 -2.19 7.81 4.21
CA LEU A 27 -2.05 9.25 4.06
C LEU A 27 -2.72 9.75 2.77
N VAL A 28 -2.50 9.08 1.64
CA VAL A 28 -3.16 9.42 0.36
C VAL A 28 -4.68 9.36 0.51
N ASN A 29 -5.22 8.31 1.12
CA ASN A 29 -6.65 8.21 1.40
C ASN A 29 -7.18 9.39 2.22
N GLU A 30 -6.46 9.78 3.28
CA GLU A 30 -6.82 10.94 4.09
C GLU A 30 -6.83 12.24 3.26
N LYS A 31 -5.89 12.39 2.31
CA LYS A 31 -5.84 13.55 1.42
C LYS A 31 -6.97 13.54 0.40
N LEU A 32 -7.35 12.37 -0.13
CA LEU A 32 -8.49 12.22 -1.03
C LEU A 32 -9.81 12.56 -0.32
N LEU A 33 -10.01 12.09 0.91
CA LEU A 33 -11.18 12.47 1.72
C LEU A 33 -11.23 13.98 1.97
N LYS A 34 -10.10 14.61 2.27
CA LYS A 34 -10.02 16.08 2.40
C LYS A 34 -10.38 16.80 1.12
N LEU A 35 -9.94 16.29 -0.04
CA LEU A 35 -10.28 16.85 -1.34
C LEU A 35 -11.79 16.72 -1.62
N GLN A 36 -12.37 15.56 -1.31
CA GLN A 36 -13.81 15.32 -1.42
C GLN A 36 -14.61 16.29 -0.53
N SER A 37 -14.16 16.55 0.70
CA SER A 37 -14.80 17.55 1.58
C SER A 37 -14.74 18.97 1.00
N VAL A 38 -13.64 19.37 0.35
CA VAL A 38 -13.56 20.68 -0.32
C VAL A 38 -14.54 20.75 -1.50
N ALA A 39 -14.70 19.67 -2.26
CA ALA A 39 -15.70 19.60 -3.34
C ALA A 39 -17.14 19.69 -2.80
N GLU A 40 -17.41 19.10 -1.64
CA GLU A 40 -18.68 19.24 -0.91
C GLU A 40 -18.94 20.68 -0.48
N GLU A 41 -17.97 21.34 0.16
CA GLU A 41 -18.08 22.74 0.59
C GLU A 41 -18.35 23.70 -0.57
N ASN A 42 -17.84 23.40 -1.77
CA ASN A 42 -18.04 24.20 -2.98
C ASN A 42 -19.30 23.81 -3.77
N ASN A 43 -20.09 22.84 -3.29
CA ASN A 43 -21.25 22.31 -4.00
C ASN A 43 -20.90 21.84 -5.42
N ASP A 44 -19.84 21.05 -5.56
CA ASP A 44 -19.45 20.41 -6.81
C ASP A 44 -19.72 18.88 -6.73
N PRO A 45 -20.92 18.43 -7.12
CA PRO A 45 -21.27 17.00 -7.07
C PRO A 45 -20.48 16.15 -8.07
N GLN A 46 -20.04 16.74 -9.19
CA GLN A 46 -19.30 16.00 -10.21
C GLN A 46 -17.90 15.66 -9.70
N MET A 47 -17.24 16.62 -9.05
CA MET A 47 -15.92 16.39 -8.45
C MET A 47 -15.99 15.37 -7.30
N GLN A 48 -17.05 15.41 -6.46
CA GLN A 48 -17.24 14.40 -5.41
C GLN A 48 -17.36 12.99 -6.00
N ASP A 49 -18.26 12.81 -6.98
CA ASP A 49 -18.48 11.52 -7.64
C ASP A 49 -17.20 11.00 -8.31
N PHE A 50 -16.44 11.87 -8.97
CA PHE A 50 -15.16 11.53 -9.58
C PHE A 50 -14.13 11.04 -8.55
N ILE A 51 -14.00 11.72 -7.40
CA ILE A 51 -13.05 11.32 -6.36
C ILE A 51 -13.48 9.99 -5.72
N GLU A 52 -14.77 9.82 -5.47
CA GLU A 52 -15.31 8.61 -4.84
C GLU A 52 -15.19 7.37 -5.72
N SER A 53 -15.58 7.50 -7.01
CA SER A 53 -15.60 6.37 -7.95
C SER A 53 -14.21 5.97 -8.44
N GLU A 54 -13.37 6.94 -8.80
CA GLU A 54 -12.08 6.66 -9.44
C GLU A 54 -10.93 6.48 -8.45
N PHE A 55 -11.00 7.04 -7.24
CA PHE A 55 -9.86 7.03 -6.31
C PHE A 55 -10.17 6.38 -4.97
N LEU A 56 -11.26 6.74 -4.28
CA LEU A 56 -11.49 6.24 -2.92
C LEU A 56 -11.78 4.74 -2.89
N ALA A 57 -12.47 4.20 -3.90
CA ALA A 57 -12.68 2.75 -4.02
C ALA A 57 -11.35 1.99 -4.19
N GLU A 58 -10.52 2.41 -5.15
CA GLU A 58 -9.20 1.83 -5.40
C GLU A 58 -8.28 1.94 -4.17
N GLN A 59 -8.36 3.06 -3.45
CA GLN A 59 -7.53 3.31 -2.28
C GLN A 59 -7.83 2.32 -1.13
N VAL A 60 -9.11 1.95 -0.94
CA VAL A 60 -9.49 0.93 0.05
C VAL A 60 -8.92 -0.44 -0.32
N GLU A 61 -8.95 -0.80 -1.60
CA GLU A 61 -8.38 -2.04 -2.10
C GLU A 61 -6.85 -2.07 -1.96
N ALA A 62 -6.17 -0.98 -2.32
CA ALA A 62 -4.72 -0.84 -2.18
C ALA A 62 -4.27 -0.94 -0.71
N ILE A 63 -4.94 -0.24 0.20
CA ILE A 63 -4.66 -0.32 1.65
C ILE A 63 -4.83 -1.75 2.16
N LYS A 64 -5.89 -2.45 1.73
CA LYS A 64 -6.13 -3.85 2.11
C LYS A 64 -5.00 -4.74 1.60
N LYS A 65 -4.67 -4.65 0.32
CA LYS A 65 -3.62 -5.45 -0.33
C LYS A 65 -2.27 -5.30 0.37
N ILE A 66 -1.86 -4.06 0.65
CA ILE A 66 -0.59 -3.81 1.34
C ILE A 66 -0.66 -4.25 2.82
N SER A 67 -1.81 -4.14 3.48
CA SER A 67 -1.99 -4.68 4.83
C SER A 67 -1.83 -6.20 4.89
N GLU A 68 -2.30 -6.91 3.87
CA GLU A 68 -2.11 -8.35 3.72
C GLU A 68 -0.63 -8.69 3.53
N TYR A 69 0.10 -7.95 2.69
CA TYR A 69 1.55 -8.10 2.55
C TYR A 69 2.32 -7.88 3.85
N VAL A 70 2.00 -6.81 4.59
CA VAL A 70 2.60 -6.56 5.91
C VAL A 70 2.34 -7.73 6.86
N THR A 71 1.13 -8.29 6.83
CA THR A 71 0.78 -9.45 7.67
C THR A 71 1.58 -10.69 7.27
N GLN A 72 1.69 -10.99 5.98
CA GLN A 72 2.48 -12.10 5.48
C GLN A 72 3.97 -11.96 5.85
N LEU A 73 4.55 -10.78 5.64
CA LEU A 73 5.94 -10.47 6.00
C LEU A 73 6.23 -10.55 7.50
N ARG A 74 5.23 -10.30 8.36
CA ARG A 74 5.33 -10.51 9.82
C ARG A 74 5.25 -11.98 10.23
N MET A 75 4.55 -12.80 9.45
CA MET A 75 4.40 -14.24 9.70
C MET A 75 5.61 -15.04 9.24
N VAL A 76 6.26 -14.61 8.15
CA VAL A 76 7.48 -15.24 7.66
C VAL A 76 8.70 -14.65 8.37
N SER A 77 9.67 -15.50 8.69
CA SER A 77 10.94 -15.03 9.23
C SER A 77 11.82 -14.41 8.14
N GLN A 78 12.77 -13.56 8.55
CA GLN A 78 13.76 -12.96 7.65
C GLN A 78 14.57 -14.02 6.89
N GLY A 79 15.14 -13.62 5.75
CA GLY A 79 15.91 -14.51 4.88
C GLY A 79 15.00 -15.27 3.90
N HIS A 80 14.89 -16.59 4.05
CA HIS A 80 14.18 -17.45 3.08
C HIS A 80 12.70 -17.12 2.94
N GLY A 81 12.04 -16.73 4.04
CA GLY A 81 10.64 -16.32 4.03
C GLY A 81 10.39 -15.07 3.20
N VAL A 82 11.24 -14.05 3.38
CA VAL A 82 11.20 -12.81 2.59
C VAL A 82 11.52 -13.07 1.11
N TRP A 83 12.47 -13.96 0.81
CA TRP A 83 12.76 -14.34 -0.58
C TRP A 83 11.56 -15.03 -1.25
N HIS A 84 10.85 -15.93 -0.56
CA HIS A 84 9.63 -16.53 -1.12
C HIS A 84 8.51 -15.50 -1.33
N PHE A 85 8.35 -14.56 -0.39
CA PHE A 85 7.41 -13.46 -0.55
C PHE A 85 7.75 -12.59 -1.76
N ASP A 86 9.04 -12.29 -1.98
CA ASP A 86 9.53 -11.55 -3.15
C ASP A 86 9.23 -12.29 -4.47
N GLN A 87 9.44 -13.62 -4.51
CA GLN A 87 9.06 -14.41 -5.69
C GLN A 87 7.55 -14.43 -5.92
N MET A 88 6.74 -14.54 -4.87
CA MET A 88 5.28 -14.43 -4.99
C MET A 88 4.88 -13.09 -5.59
N LEU A 89 5.46 -11.99 -5.09
CA LEU A 89 5.19 -10.63 -5.56
C LEU A 89 5.64 -10.42 -7.01
N LEU A 90 6.77 -11.01 -7.42
CA LEU A 90 7.28 -10.95 -8.79
C LEU A 90 6.33 -11.60 -9.80
N HIS A 91 5.70 -12.71 -9.43
CA HIS A 91 4.79 -13.47 -10.29
C HIS A 91 3.32 -13.04 -10.20
N GLU A 92 2.94 -12.26 -9.19
CA GLU A 92 1.56 -11.79 -9.00
C GLU A 92 1.03 -10.97 -10.21
N GLY A 93 1.92 -10.31 -10.96
CA GLY A 93 1.57 -9.59 -12.20
C GLY A 93 1.43 -10.48 -13.44
N GLU A 94 1.89 -11.74 -13.41
CA GLU A 94 1.82 -12.66 -14.55
C GLU A 94 0.50 -13.44 -14.61
N GLU A 95 -0.19 -13.61 -13.48
CA GLU A 95 -1.50 -14.29 -13.40
C GLU A 95 -2.69 -13.36 -13.75
N ALA A 96 -2.46 -12.05 -13.88
CA ALA A 96 -3.48 -11.05 -14.20
C ALA A 96 -3.68 -10.81 -15.72
N VAL A 97 -3.09 -11.64 -16.60
CA VAL A 97 -3.15 -11.53 -18.07
C VAL A 97 -3.85 -12.72 -18.72
#